data_AF-A0A2N8F2Z5-F1
#
_entry.id   AF-A0A2N8F2Z5-F1
#
_cell.length_a   1.000
_cell.length_b   1.000
_cell.length_c   1.000
_cell.angle_alpha   90.00
_cell.angle_beta   90.00
_cell.angle_gamma   90.00
#
_symmetry.space_group_name_H-M   'P 1'
#
loop_
_entity.id
_entity.type
_entity.pdbx_description
1 polymer ?
#
loop_
_entity_poly.entity_id
_entity_poly.type
_entity_poly.pdbx_seq_one_letter_code
_entity_poly.pdbx_strand_id
1 'polypeptide(L)'
;MKTPHVSHQRPEDENLGIGANMAYGLQHVLTMYGGIVAVPLIIGQAAGLSPADIGLLIAASLFAGGLATLLQTLGLPFFGCQLPLVQGVSFSGVATMVAIVSSGGE
;
A
#
# COMPACT_ATOMS: atom_id res chain seq x y z
N MET A 1 -50.30 14.13 -1.99
CA MET A 1 -49.86 12.90 -2.70
C MET A 1 -48.42 12.63 -2.27
N LYS A 2 -48.19 11.63 -1.41
CA LYS A 2 -46.88 11.34 -0.80
C LYS A 2 -46.22 10.25 -1.66
N THR A 3 -45.20 10.62 -2.43
CA THR A 3 -44.40 9.65 -3.19
C THR A 3 -43.73 8.67 -2.21
N PRO A 4 -43.81 7.35 -2.42
CA PRO A 4 -43.11 6.39 -1.59
C PRO A 4 -41.61 6.48 -1.88
N HIS A 5 -40.80 6.85 -0.88
CA HIS A 5 -39.35 6.69 -0.93
C HIS A 5 -39.03 5.20 -0.83
N VAL A 6 -38.84 4.54 -1.97
CA VAL A 6 -38.27 3.20 -2.03
C VAL A 6 -36.80 3.33 -1.61
N SER A 7 -36.45 2.83 -0.41
CA SER A 7 -35.06 2.76 0.04
C SER A 7 -34.35 1.65 -0.75
N HIS A 8 -33.80 2.01 -1.90
CA HIS A 8 -32.89 1.13 -2.62
C HIS A 8 -31.66 0.95 -1.72
N GLN A 9 -31.50 -0.24 -1.12
CA GLN A 9 -30.23 -0.61 -0.50
C GLN A 9 -29.15 -0.39 -1.56
N ARG A 10 -28.17 0.45 -1.23
CA ARG A 10 -27.14 0.78 -2.19
C ARG A 10 -26.25 -0.45 -2.36
N PRO A 11 -25.84 -0.82 -3.58
CA PRO A 11 -25.03 -2.03 -3.81
C PRO A 11 -23.76 -2.07 -2.95
N GLU A 12 -23.22 -0.92 -2.56
CA GLU A 12 -22.08 -0.78 -1.65
C GLU A 12 -22.35 -1.20 -0.20
N ASP A 13 -23.61 -1.30 0.24
CA ASP A 13 -24.01 -1.73 1.60
C ASP A 13 -24.34 -3.23 1.67
N GLU A 14 -24.14 -3.99 0.59
CA GLU A 14 -24.34 -5.44 0.58
C GLU A 14 -23.18 -6.14 1.28
N ASN A 15 -23.44 -6.70 2.47
CA ASN A 15 -22.45 -7.51 3.17
C ASN A 15 -22.40 -8.92 2.53
N LEU A 16 -21.46 -9.11 1.60
CA LEU A 16 -21.26 -10.34 0.80
C LEU A 16 -20.87 -11.58 1.64
N GLY A 17 -20.84 -11.47 2.97
CA GLY A 17 -20.46 -12.52 3.90
C GLY A 17 -18.96 -12.53 4.19
N ILE A 18 -18.60 -13.02 5.38
CA ILE A 18 -17.23 -13.03 5.91
C ILE A 18 -16.23 -13.65 4.92
N GLY A 19 -16.64 -14.71 4.21
CA GLY A 19 -15.79 -15.39 3.22
C GLY A 19 -15.49 -14.54 1.98
N ALA A 20 -16.49 -13.89 1.39
CA ALA A 20 -16.29 -13.03 0.24
C ALA A 20 -15.50 -11.77 0.60
N ASN A 21 -15.80 -11.13 1.74
CA ASN A 21 -15.04 -9.98 2.22
C ASN A 21 -13.56 -10.32 2.46
N MET A 22 -13.28 -11.52 2.98
CA MET A 22 -11.90 -11.98 3.16
C MET A 22 -11.20 -12.26 1.81
N ALA A 23 -11.90 -12.85 0.84
CA ALA A 23 -11.37 -13.08 -0.50
C ALA A 23 -11.06 -11.78 -1.24
N TYR A 24 -11.98 -10.80 -1.20
CA TYR A 24 -11.76 -9.47 -1.79
C TYR A 24 -10.67 -8.68 -1.06
N GLY A 25 -10.60 -8.77 0.27
CA GLY A 25 -9.51 -8.19 1.05
C GLY A 25 -8.15 -8.79 0.69
N LEU A 26 -8.09 -10.11 0.52
CA LEU A 26 -6.88 -10.79 0.05
C LEU A 26 -6.51 -10.36 -1.37
N GLN A 27 -7.48 -10.29 -2.30
CA GLN A 27 -7.23 -9.78 -3.65
C GLN A 27 -6.70 -8.36 -3.63
N HIS A 28 -7.26 -7.47 -2.81
CA HIS A 28 -6.81 -6.10 -2.68
C HIS A 28 -5.34 -6.02 -2.22
N VAL A 29 -4.96 -6.81 -1.21
CA VAL A 29 -3.58 -6.88 -0.72
C VAL A 29 -2.64 -7.47 -1.78
N LEU A 30 -3.05 -8.52 -2.49
CA LEU A 30 -2.25 -9.15 -3.54
C LEU A 30 -2.01 -8.20 -4.73
N THR A 31 -3.02 -7.45 -5.14
CA THR A 31 -2.86 -6.43 -6.19
C THR A 31 -1.92 -5.31 -5.73
N MET A 32 -1.99 -4.91 -4.46
CA MET A 32 -1.11 -3.88 -3.92
C MET A 32 0.35 -4.36 -3.74
N TYR A 33 0.54 -5.64 -3.43
CA TYR A 33 1.87 -6.25 -3.27
C TYR A 33 2.73 -6.06 -4.52
N GLY A 34 2.16 -6.21 -5.72
CA GLY A 34 2.87 -5.97 -6.98
C GLY A 34 3.44 -4.55 -7.09
N GLY A 35 2.67 -3.55 -6.66
CA GLY A 35 3.12 -2.15 -6.63
C GLY A 35 4.18 -1.89 -5.56
N ILE A 36 4.03 -2.51 -4.38
CA ILE A 36 4.94 -2.30 -3.24
C ILE A 36 6.31 -2.93 -3.47
N VAL A 37 6.38 -4.10 -4.11
CA VAL A 37 7.64 -4.81 -4.37
C VAL A 37 8.41 -4.20 -5.54
N ALA A 38 7.71 -3.64 -6.53
CA ALA A 38 8.33 -3.10 -7.73
C ALA A 38 9.30 -1.95 -7.45
N VAL A 39 8.97 -1.02 -6.54
CA VAL A 39 9.82 0.13 -6.20
C VAL A 39 11.20 -0.27 -5.63
N PRO A 40 11.30 -1.02 -4.51
CA PRO A 40 12.58 -1.44 -3.96
C PRO A 40 13.35 -2.37 -4.90
N LEU A 41 12.66 -3.17 -5.72
CA LEU A 41 13.29 -3.97 -6.77
C LEU A 41 13.99 -3.07 -7.80
N ILE A 42 13.30 -2.06 -8.35
CA ILE A 42 13.86 -1.13 -9.34
C ILE A 42 15.07 -0.40 -8.78
N ILE A 43 14.96 0.14 -7.56
CA ILE A 43 16.04 0.89 -6.91
C ILE A 43 17.21 -0.04 -6.58
N GLY A 44 16.95 -1.23 -6.04
CA GLY A 44 18.01 -2.18 -5.68
C GLY A 44 18.77 -2.73 -6.88
N GLN A 45 18.08 -2.95 -8.00
CA GLN A 45 18.72 -3.31 -9.28
C GLN A 45 19.55 -2.15 -9.84
N ALA A 46 19.05 -0.92 -9.79
CA ALA A 46 19.79 0.27 -10.22
C ALA A 46 21.03 0.54 -9.35
N ALA A 47 20.99 0.17 -8.06
CA ALA A 47 22.10 0.25 -7.13
C ALA A 47 23.11 -0.90 -7.23
N GLY A 48 22.86 -1.90 -8.09
CA GLY A 48 23.76 -3.05 -8.25
C GLY A 48 23.83 -3.96 -7.02
N LEU A 49 22.79 -3.97 -6.17
CA LEU A 49 22.75 -4.77 -4.95
C LEU A 49 22.59 -6.27 -5.23
N SER A 50 23.08 -7.09 -4.30
CA SER A 50 22.93 -8.55 -4.40
C SER A 50 21.45 -8.95 -4.27
N PRO A 51 21.02 -10.11 -4.82
CA PRO A 51 19.66 -10.59 -4.67
C PRO A 51 19.20 -10.74 -3.21
N ALA A 52 20.14 -11.03 -2.30
CA ALA A 52 19.87 -11.13 -0.87
C ALA A 52 19.53 -9.76 -0.27
N ASP A 53 20.27 -8.71 -0.64
CA ASP A 53 20.05 -7.35 -0.16
C ASP A 53 18.77 -6.74 -0.74
N ILE A 54 18.44 -7.06 -2.00
CA ILE A 54 17.17 -6.69 -2.62
C ILE A 54 16.00 -7.33 -1.87
N GLY A 55 16.12 -8.61 -1.50
CA GLY A 55 15.13 -9.29 -0.66
C GLY A 55 14.95 -8.59 0.70
N LEU A 56 16.05 -8.15 1.30
CA LEU A 56 16.03 -7.37 2.55
C LEU A 56 15.35 -6.00 2.37
N LEU A 57 15.63 -5.28 1.27
CA LEU A 57 14.99 -4.02 0.93
C LEU A 57 13.48 -4.15 0.74
N ILE A 58 13.04 -5.22 0.07
CA ILE A 58 11.62 -5.52 -0.10
C ILE A 58 10.97 -5.81 1.27
N ALA A 59 11.59 -6.65 2.09
CA ALA A 59 11.09 -6.96 3.44
C ALA A 59 11.02 -5.70 4.32
N ALA A 60 12.04 -4.86 4.29
CA ALA A 60 12.08 -3.59 5.01
C ALA A 60 11.00 -2.62 4.52
N SER A 61 10.76 -2.55 3.21
CA SER A 61 9.72 -1.70 2.62
C SER A 61 8.31 -2.15 3.01
N LEU A 62 8.06 -3.48 2.98
CA LEU A 62 6.79 -4.06 3.44
C LEU A 62 6.58 -3.85 4.94
N PHE A 63 7.63 -4.01 5.74
CA PHE A 63 7.58 -3.78 7.17
C PHE A 63 7.31 -2.31 7.50
N ALA A 64 8.02 -1.38 6.86
CA ALA A 64 7.82 0.05 7.05
C ALA A 64 6.43 0.52 6.58
N GLY A 65 5.96 0.04 5.41
CA GLY A 65 4.62 0.35 4.90
C GLY A 65 3.51 -0.22 5.78
N GLY A 66 3.69 -1.44 6.30
CA GLY A 66 2.79 -2.05 7.27
C GLY A 66 2.75 -1.28 8.60
N LEU A 67 3.91 -0.90 9.13
CA LEU A 67 4.01 -0.10 10.34
C LEU A 67 3.37 1.29 10.16
N ALA A 68 3.61 1.95 9.02
CA ALA A 68 2.98 3.24 8.70
C ALA A 68 1.45 3.10 8.58
N THR A 69 0.97 2.02 7.96
CA THR A 69 -0.47 1.73 7.85
C THR A 69 -1.08 1.47 9.22
N LEU A 70 -0.40 0.71 10.09
CA LEU A 70 -0.83 0.47 11.49
C LEU A 70 -0.85 1.77 12.30
N LEU A 71 0.18 2.62 12.16
CA LEU A 71 0.24 3.91 12.85
C LEU A 71 -0.88 4.86 12.38
N GLN A 72 -1.18 4.86 11.08
CA GLN A 72 -2.26 5.67 10.50
C GLN A 72 -3.65 5.17 10.89
N THR A 73 -3.83 3.84 11.03
CA THR A 73 -5.12 3.22 11.43
C THR A 73 -5.35 3.25 12.93
N LEU A 74 -4.33 2.99 13.75
CA LEU A 74 -4.46 2.97 15.21
C LEU A 74 -4.58 4.38 15.81
N GLY A 75 -4.08 5.42 15.13
CA GLY A 75 -4.31 6.82 15.48
C GLY A 75 -3.92 7.16 16.92
N LEU A 76 -2.65 7.52 17.15
CA LEU A 76 -2.23 8.16 18.42
C LEU A 76 -2.89 9.55 18.56
N PRO A 77 -3.09 10.09 19.78
CA PRO A 77 -3.89 11.31 20.02
C PRO A 77 -3.35 12.62 19.40
N PHE A 78 -2.34 12.57 18.53
CA PHE A 78 -1.81 13.68 17.72
C PHE A 78 -1.37 13.26 16.29
N PHE A 79 -1.47 11.97 15.94
CA PHE A 79 -0.93 11.41 14.69
C PHE A 79 -1.88 10.34 14.12
N GLY A 80 -2.29 10.51 12.86
CA GLY A 80 -3.14 9.57 12.13
C GLY A 80 -4.59 10.05 12.01
N CYS A 81 -5.15 9.98 10.81
CA CYS A 81 -6.52 10.42 10.53
C CYS A 81 -7.60 9.42 11.00
N GLN A 82 -7.23 8.33 11.69
CA GLN A 82 -8.11 7.19 12.05
C GLN A 82 -8.89 6.63 10.85
N LEU A 83 -8.29 6.71 9.66
CA LEU A 83 -8.87 6.19 8.42
C LEU A 83 -7.98 5.03 7.92
N PRO A 84 -8.57 3.92 7.43
CA PRO A 84 -7.84 2.81 6.84
C PRO A 84 -7.29 3.20 5.47
N LEU A 85 -6.20 3.97 5.48
CA LEU A 85 -5.46 4.37 4.30
C LEU A 85 -4.21 3.48 4.19
N VAL A 86 -4.20 2.60 3.18
CA VAL A 86 -3.03 1.75 2.94
C VAL A 86 -1.91 2.59 2.34
N GLN A 87 -0.85 2.83 3.10
CA GLN A 87 0.29 3.63 2.66
C GLN A 87 1.30 2.72 1.95
N GLY A 88 1.33 2.81 0.62
CA GLY A 88 2.31 2.11 -0.22
C GLY A 88 3.58 2.94 -0.46
N VAL A 89 4.57 2.30 -1.09
CA VAL A 89 5.81 2.97 -1.54
C VAL A 89 5.49 3.84 -2.76
N SER A 90 5.82 5.14 -2.69
CA SER A 90 5.48 6.09 -3.74
C SER A 90 6.46 6.02 -4.92
N PHE A 91 5.95 5.78 -6.13
CA PHE A 91 6.76 5.80 -7.36
C PHE A 91 7.32 7.18 -7.70
N SER A 92 6.77 8.25 -7.11
CA SER A 92 7.16 9.64 -7.40
C SER A 92 8.64 9.93 -7.18
N GLY A 93 9.32 9.22 -6.26
CA GLY A 93 10.73 9.45 -5.95
C GLY A 93 11.71 8.51 -6.67
N VAL A 94 11.21 7.52 -7.41
CA VAL A 94 12.05 6.43 -7.95
C VAL A 94 13.04 6.96 -8.97
N ALA A 95 12.59 7.80 -9.90
CA ALA A 95 13.46 8.39 -10.91
C ALA A 95 14.61 9.19 -10.29
N THR A 96 14.33 9.98 -9.24
CA THR A 96 15.34 10.77 -8.53
C THR A 96 16.32 9.88 -7.76
N MET A 97 15.83 8.85 -7.06
CA MET A 97 16.69 7.91 -6.33
C MET A 97 17.61 7.13 -7.28
N VAL A 98 17.09 6.67 -8.41
CA VAL A 98 17.88 6.00 -9.46
C VAL A 98 18.90 6.95 -10.07
N ALA A 99 18.53 8.22 -10.30
CA ALA A 99 19.46 9.23 -10.80
C ALA A 99 20.63 9.46 -9.83
N ILE A 100 20.37 9.62 -8.53
CA ILE A 100 21.40 9.80 -7.48
C ILE A 100 22.34 8.59 -7.41
N VAL A 101 21.77 7.39 -7.44
CA VAL A 101 22.52 6.13 -7.43
C VAL A 101 23.40 6.00 -8.68
N SER A 102 22.87 6.40 -9.85
CA SER A 102 23.60 6.35 -11.12
C SER A 102 24.61 7.49 -11.28
N SER A 103 24.43 8.61 -10.58
CA SER A 103 25.30 9.80 -10.67
C SER A 103 26.42 9.80 -9.63
N GLY A 104 26.56 8.75 -8.81
CA GLY A 104 27.71 8.58 -7.92
C GLY A 104 27.72 9.42 -6.65
N GLY A 105 26.58 10.02 -6.25
CA GLY A 105 26.48 10.72 -4.96
C GLY A 105 27.49 11.86 -4.74
N GLU A 106 27.83 12.60 -5.80
CA GLU A 106 28.61 13.85 -5.72
C GLU A 106 27.73 15.10 -5.63
#